data_AF-A0A7X1ZIG8-F1
#
_entry.id   AF-A0A7X1ZIG8-F1
#
_cell.length_a   1.000
_cell.length_b   1.000
_cell.length_c   1.000
_cell.angle_alpha   90.00
_cell.angle_beta   90.00
_cell.angle_gamma   90.00
#
_symmetry.space_group_name_H-M   'P 1'
#
loop_
_entity.id
_entity.type
_entity.pdbx_description
1 polymer ?
#
loop_
_entity_poly.entity_id
_entity_poly.type
_entity_poly.pdbx_seq_one_letter_code
_entity_poly.pdbx_strand_id
1 'polypeptide(L)'
;MLTMQDCIAFCGMDADEVEALAASEHLPTVVAAEWAARELGASGGRAHVIEILSERAGEARLRGDFETADDLDRIIARERAALTKDRS
;
A
#
# COMPACT_ATOMS: atom_id res chain seq x y z
N MET A 1 -12.07 -17.04 -14.86
CA MET A 1 -12.07 -15.58 -14.68
C MET A 1 -11.53 -15.33 -13.29
N LEU A 2 -10.52 -14.46 -13.13
CA LEU A 2 -9.96 -14.14 -11.82
C LEU A 2 -10.95 -13.29 -11.03
N THR A 3 -11.02 -13.51 -9.73
CA THR A 3 -11.77 -12.69 -8.78
C THR A 3 -10.88 -11.58 -8.22
N MET A 4 -11.48 -10.57 -7.56
CA MET A 4 -10.71 -9.54 -6.85
C MET A 4 -9.78 -10.16 -5.78
N GLN A 5 -10.25 -11.19 -5.09
CA GLN A 5 -9.46 -11.88 -4.07
C GLN A 5 -8.24 -12.59 -4.68
N ASP A 6 -8.38 -13.14 -5.89
CA ASP A 6 -7.23 -13.69 -6.61
C ASP A 6 -6.22 -12.58 -6.94
N CYS A 7 -6.67 -11.40 -7.39
CA CYS A 7 -5.78 -10.26 -7.66
C CYS A 7 -5.00 -9.80 -6.44
N ILE A 8 -5.66 -9.68 -5.28
CA ILE A 8 -5.01 -9.29 -4.01
C ILE A 8 -4.01 -10.37 -3.57
N ALA A 9 -4.39 -11.65 -3.66
CA ALA A 9 -3.51 -12.75 -3.28
C ALA A 9 -2.20 -12.80 -4.09
N PHE A 10 -2.18 -12.26 -5.32
CA PHE A 10 -0.99 -12.23 -6.18
C PHE A 10 -0.21 -10.91 -6.14
N CYS A 11 -0.72 -9.84 -5.50
CA CYS A 11 -0.08 -8.52 -5.59
C CYS A 11 1.02 -8.26 -4.57
N GLY A 12 1.22 -9.17 -3.60
CA GLY A 12 2.28 -9.04 -2.59
C GLY A 12 1.96 -8.08 -1.44
N MET A 13 0.67 -7.73 -1.27
CA MET A 13 0.12 -6.90 -0.20
C MET A 13 -1.17 -7.51 0.33
N ASP A 14 -1.50 -7.23 1.58
CA ASP A 14 -2.79 -7.60 2.18
C ASP A 14 -3.92 -6.68 1.68
N ALA A 15 -5.17 -7.13 1.83
CA ALA A 15 -6.34 -6.44 1.26
C ALA A 15 -6.51 -5.00 1.79
N ASP A 16 -6.26 -4.77 3.08
CA ASP A 16 -6.34 -3.44 3.68
C ASP A 16 -5.27 -2.48 3.15
N GLU A 17 -4.10 -3.01 2.81
CA GLU A 17 -2.99 -2.26 2.23
C GLU A 17 -3.27 -1.86 0.78
N VAL A 18 -3.88 -2.77 -0.01
CA VAL A 18 -4.33 -2.49 -1.37
C VAL A 18 -5.43 -1.42 -1.37
N GLU A 19 -6.39 -1.48 -0.44
CA GLU A 19 -7.43 -0.47 -0.32
C GLU A 19 -6.86 0.89 0.10
N ALA A 20 -5.90 0.91 1.03
CA ALA A 20 -5.22 2.15 1.42
C ALA A 20 -4.45 2.79 0.27
N LEU A 21 -3.80 1.97 -0.56
CA LEU A 21 -3.13 2.42 -1.76
C LEU A 21 -4.11 2.93 -2.83
N ALA A 22 -5.20 2.20 -3.07
CA ALA A 22 -6.28 2.61 -3.96
C ALA A 22 -6.86 3.98 -3.57
N ALA A 23 -7.06 4.20 -2.28
CA ALA A 23 -7.53 5.47 -1.73
C ALA A 23 -6.49 6.60 -1.82
N SER A 24 -5.20 6.28 -1.78
CA SER A 24 -4.10 7.25 -1.89
C SER A 24 -3.93 7.74 -3.33
N GLU A 25 -3.99 6.82 -4.30
CA GLU A 25 -3.79 7.11 -5.72
C GLU A 25 -5.09 7.39 -6.50
N HIS A 26 -6.24 7.35 -5.82
CA HIS A 26 -7.57 7.49 -6.42
C HIS A 26 -7.85 6.48 -7.54
N LEU A 27 -7.42 5.24 -7.34
CA LEU A 27 -7.57 4.15 -8.29
C LEU A 27 -8.67 3.17 -7.84
N PRO A 28 -9.33 2.45 -8.77
CA PRO A 28 -10.09 1.27 -8.40
C PRO A 28 -9.18 0.22 -7.73
N THR A 29 -9.69 -0.49 -6.71
CA THR A 29 -8.92 -1.49 -5.96
C THR A 29 -8.22 -2.53 -6.86
N VAL A 30 -8.87 -2.95 -7.95
CA VAL A 30 -8.28 -3.93 -8.90
C VAL A 30 -7.06 -3.37 -9.65
N VAL A 31 -7.07 -2.06 -9.92
CA VAL A 31 -5.96 -1.36 -10.57
C VAL A 31 -4.84 -1.12 -9.56
N ALA A 32 -5.17 -0.79 -8.31
CA ALA A 32 -4.19 -0.68 -7.24
C ALA A 32 -3.49 -2.02 -6.96
N ALA A 33 -4.23 -3.15 -6.98
CA ALA A 33 -3.67 -4.48 -6.84
C ALA A 33 -2.69 -4.82 -7.99
N GLU A 34 -3.04 -4.52 -9.23
CA GLU A 34 -2.15 -4.74 -10.38
C GLU A 34 -0.90 -3.85 -10.29
N TRP A 35 -1.08 -2.56 -9.99
CA TRP A 35 0.02 -1.63 -9.82
C TRP A 35 0.96 -2.08 -8.70
N ALA A 36 0.42 -2.54 -7.56
CA ALA A 36 1.22 -3.03 -6.43
C ALA A 36 2.05 -4.25 -6.82
N ALA A 37 1.46 -5.21 -7.54
CA ALA A 37 2.17 -6.38 -8.04
C ALA A 37 3.37 -6.01 -8.92
N ARG A 38 3.16 -5.04 -9.82
CA ARG A 38 4.21 -4.52 -10.72
C ARG A 38 5.27 -3.75 -9.95
N GLU A 39 4.86 -2.86 -9.05
CA GLU A 39 5.76 -1.96 -8.32
C GLU A 39 6.63 -2.75 -7.33
N LEU A 40 6.06 -3.69 -6.58
CA LEU A 40 6.82 -4.54 -5.65
C LEU A 40 7.82 -5.47 -6.36
N GLY A 41 7.62 -5.75 -7.66
CA GLY A 41 8.61 -6.44 -8.49
C GLY A 41 9.80 -5.57 -8.94
N ALA A 42 9.71 -4.25 -8.80
CA ALA A 42 10.76 -3.32 -9.20
C ALA A 42 11.77 -3.08 -8.06
N SER A 43 13.03 -2.81 -8.42
CA SER A 43 14.05 -2.41 -7.46
C SER A 43 13.63 -1.11 -6.77
N GLY A 44 13.45 -1.17 -5.45
CA GLY A 44 13.02 -0.01 -4.65
C GLY A 44 11.51 0.27 -4.67
N GLY A 45 10.69 -0.51 -5.39
CA GLY A 45 9.27 -0.22 -5.49
C GLY A 45 8.51 -0.31 -4.16
N ARG A 46 8.91 -1.22 -3.26
CA ARG A 46 8.35 -1.23 -1.89
C ARG A 46 8.67 0.05 -1.11
N ALA A 47 9.82 0.68 -1.34
CA ALA A 47 10.12 1.99 -0.74
C ALA A 47 9.24 3.10 -1.32
N HIS A 48 8.93 3.03 -2.61
CA HIS A 48 8.00 3.95 -3.27
C HIS A 48 6.56 3.80 -2.76
N VAL A 49 6.08 2.57 -2.54
CA VAL A 49 4.78 2.31 -1.88
C VAL A 49 4.73 2.96 -0.49
N ILE A 50 5.79 2.80 0.30
CA ILE A 50 5.89 3.41 1.64
C ILE A 50 5.84 4.94 1.57
N GLU A 51 6.46 5.55 0.55
CA GLU A 51 6.46 7.00 0.33
C GLU A 51 5.04 7.51 0.07
N ILE A 52 4.32 6.93 -0.88
CA ILE A 52 2.92 7.27 -1.21
C ILE A 52 2.03 7.19 0.03
N LEU A 53 2.10 6.08 0.78
CA LEU A 53 1.30 5.91 1.99
C LEU A 53 1.69 6.92 3.08
N SER A 54 2.98 7.26 3.20
CA SER A 54 3.47 8.25 4.17
C SER A 54 2.98 9.66 3.84
N GLU A 55 2.95 10.03 2.56
CA GLU A 55 2.38 11.30 2.11
C GLU A 55 0.89 11.38 2.46
N ARG A 56 0.13 10.34 2.12
CA ARG A 56 -1.31 10.28 2.43
C ARG A 56 -1.61 10.32 3.93
N ALA A 57 -0.75 9.70 4.75
CA ALA A 57 -0.84 9.77 6.21
C ALA A 57 -0.54 11.20 6.72
N GLY A 58 0.42 11.90 6.11
CA GLY A 58 0.70 13.31 6.38
C GLY A 58 -0.52 14.19 6.09
N GLU A 59 -1.14 14.02 4.93
CA GLU A 59 -2.37 14.74 4.55
C GLU A 59 -3.55 14.46 5.49
N ALA A 60 -3.73 13.21 5.91
CA ALA A 60 -4.76 12.83 6.87
C ALA A 60 -4.59 13.60 8.19
N ARG A 61 -3.37 13.65 8.73
CA ARG A 61 -3.06 14.43 9.95
C ARG A 61 -3.33 15.92 9.78
N LEU A 62 -2.96 16.50 8.64
CA LEU A 62 -3.20 17.92 8.37
C LEU A 62 -4.70 18.26 8.31
N ARG A 63 -5.54 17.31 7.88
CA ARG A 63 -7.00 17.46 7.87
C ARG A 63 -7.68 17.12 9.22
N GLY A 64 -6.91 16.68 10.22
CA GLY A 64 -7.43 16.23 11.52
C GLY A 64 -8.06 14.83 11.49
N ASP A 65 -7.84 14.07 10.40
CA ASP A 65 -8.31 12.71 10.21
C ASP A 65 -7.28 11.73 10.80
N PHE A 66 -7.20 11.71 12.14
CA PHE A 66 -6.22 10.92 12.87
C PHE A 66 -6.48 9.41 12.77
N GLU A 67 -7.73 9.00 12.61
CA GLU A 67 -8.08 7.59 12.41
C GLU A 67 -7.44 7.05 11.13
N THR A 68 -7.61 7.74 10.00
CA THR A 68 -6.97 7.35 8.74
C THR A 68 -5.44 7.41 8.85
N ALA A 69 -4.89 8.39 9.56
CA ALA A 69 -3.45 8.51 9.74
C ALA A 69 -2.86 7.31 10.53
N ASP A 70 -3.53 6.91 11.61
CA ASP A 70 -3.11 5.78 12.45
C ASP A 70 -3.23 4.44 11.69
N ASP A 71 -4.28 4.28 10.88
CA ASP A 71 -4.44 3.13 9.99
C ASP A 71 -3.29 3.01 8.98
N LEU A 72 -2.96 4.12 8.32
CA LEU A 72 -1.84 4.18 7.39
C LEU A 72 -0.50 3.92 8.07
N ASP A 73 -0.29 4.43 9.28
CA ASP A 73 0.95 4.17 10.03
C ASP A 73 1.13 2.67 10.35
N ARG A 74 0.05 1.96 10.67
CA ARG A 74 0.08 0.50 10.87
C ARG A 74 0.47 -0.23 9.59
N ILE A 75 -0.09 0.17 8.46
CA ILE A 75 0.24 -0.40 7.14
C ILE A 75 1.71 -0.12 6.80
N ILE A 76 2.16 1.13 6.94
CA ILE A 76 3.56 1.53 6.70
C ILE A 76 4.54 0.73 7.55
N ALA A 77 4.20 0.43 8.81
CA ALA A 77 5.03 -0.39 9.68
C ALA A 77 5.21 -1.82 9.15
N ARG A 78 4.14 -2.45 8.62
CA ARG A 78 4.22 -3.78 7.99
C ARG A 78 5.08 -3.75 6.73
N GLU A 79 4.87 -2.76 5.87
CA GLU A 79 5.64 -2.62 4.62
C GLU A 79 7.13 -2.36 4.88
N ARG A 80 7.48 -1.57 5.91
CA ARG A 80 8.87 -1.39 6.33
C ARG A 80 9.50 -2.68 6.83
N ALA A 81 8.76 -3.48 7.61
CA ALA A 81 9.25 -4.79 8.06
C ALA A 81 9.52 -5.71 6.87
N ALA A 82 8.62 -5.75 5.89
CA ALA A 82 8.80 -6.52 4.66
C ALA A 82 10.01 -6.02 3.83
N LEU A 83 10.21 -4.71 3.69
CA LEU A 83 11.37 -4.13 3.00
C LEU A 83 12.72 -4.55 3.62
N THR A 84 12.78 -4.67 4.96
CA THR A 84 14.00 -5.15 5.62
C THR A 84 14.29 -6.62 5.34
N LYS A 85 13.23 -7.43 5.18
CA LYS A 85 13.34 -8.85 4.83
C LYS A 85 13.82 -9.05 3.40
N ASP A 86 13.36 -8.23 2.46
CA ASP A 86 13.79 -8.29 1.04
C ASP A 86 15.28 -7.93 0.84
N ARG A 87 15.89 -7.25 1.82
CA ARG A 87 17.32 -6.86 1.80
C ARG A 87 18.25 -7.85 2.52
N SER A 88 17.72 -8.86 3.20
CA SER A 88 18.46 -9.87 3.98
C SER A 88 18.69 -11.14 3.19
#